data_AF-A0A382GLJ1-F1
#
_entry.id   AF-A0A382GLJ1-F1
#
_cell.length_a   1.000
_cell.length_b   1.000
_cell.length_c   1.000
_cell.angle_alpha   90.00
_cell.angle_beta   90.00
_cell.angle_gamma   90.00
#
_symmetry.space_group_name_H-M   'P 1'
#
loop_
_entity.id
_entity.type
_entity.pdbx_description
1 polymer ?
#
loop_
_entity_poly.entity_id
_entity_poly.type
_entity_poly.pdbx_seq_one_letter_code
_entity_poly.pdbx_strand_id
1 'polypeptide(L)'
;KLLGHRDRLVRVHLARILAERKECKDDEYEWISGLLADEDPFVRRAAADAAGRHPHPSSFSTLIKAWEDAEEKDTHLVHVTRIALRNHFAAGALPNNAWQNELWANELLDIALAARGPKSAESVASFLAESIGADDTSSDDPANKSEKPSIGNWWYMGPFKAENFDKAFETAFAPEQEKEIDLGKILGDTDLSWKTKPDWKDGLVHNELKGENTAHYLYREINSPVARNLKLSLGSNDAVSLFLNRKQILNKKVRRAVAPDQEKLELSLAKGKNRLLLKIVNGGDASGFYFNAGLGVEEDKLMRAVSFVSEHVGLDKLATVVSLLDEQAGKDIGYRIRLHRKVWQGTKGGEKPYSRELGKLAEKVVRSHVQAKASGSSEDALRLASDLGLRDLFKPVLEILLSPQASSGTRLVALDACKNLSEFKFAPVARKLVLDHKEPESLRLAALSWLGSRKSRGDAKVLRAVLSSSHERLQRSFAKGLASSKTGAETL
;
A
#
# COMPACT_ATOMS: atom_id res chain seq x y z
N LYS A 1 18.27 45.07 7.63
CA LYS A 1 19.53 44.78 8.36
C LYS A 1 19.42 43.61 9.35
N LEU A 2 18.22 43.16 9.76
CA LEU A 2 18.05 42.08 10.74
C LEU A 2 18.25 40.66 10.16
N LEU A 3 17.83 40.41 8.92
CA LEU A 3 17.95 39.09 8.24
C LEU A 3 19.37 38.56 8.15
N GLY A 4 20.34 39.38 7.78
CA GLY A 4 21.75 39.01 7.68
C GLY A 4 22.59 39.51 8.85
N HIS A 5 21.97 39.72 10.02
CA HIS A 5 22.70 40.23 11.18
C HIS A 5 23.73 39.20 11.65
N ARG A 6 24.95 39.63 12.03
CA ARG A 6 26.04 38.72 12.42
C ARG A 6 25.70 37.84 13.62
N ASP A 7 24.99 38.41 14.59
CA ASP A 7 24.54 37.68 15.78
C ASP A 7 23.33 36.77 15.46
N ARG A 8 23.50 35.46 15.69
CA ARG A 8 22.44 34.47 15.53
C ARG A 8 21.22 34.73 16.41
N LEU A 9 21.40 35.28 17.61
CA LEU A 9 20.28 35.52 18.53
C LEU A 9 19.31 36.55 17.95
N VAL A 10 19.83 37.57 17.27
CA VAL A 10 19.02 38.57 16.57
C VAL A 10 18.18 37.91 15.47
N ARG A 11 18.77 36.99 14.70
CA ARG A 11 18.07 36.26 13.63
C ARG A 11 17.03 35.28 14.18
N VAL A 12 17.34 34.57 15.26
CA VAL A 12 16.37 33.71 15.98
C VAL A 12 15.20 34.53 16.51
N HIS A 13 15.45 35.68 17.14
CA HIS A 13 14.39 36.54 17.66
C HIS A 13 13.55 37.14 16.54
N LEU A 14 14.14 37.50 15.40
CA LEU A 14 13.39 37.91 14.21
C LEU A 14 12.41 36.82 13.78
N ALA A 15 12.87 35.57 13.63
CA ALA A 15 12.01 34.45 13.27
C ALA A 15 10.86 34.24 14.28
N ARG A 16 11.15 34.33 15.58
CA ARG A 16 10.12 34.22 16.63
C ARG A 16 9.11 35.37 16.59
N ILE A 17 9.56 36.60 16.32
CA ILE A 17 8.65 37.74 16.15
C ILE A 17 7.73 37.51 14.96
N LEU A 18 8.27 37.01 13.84
CA LEU A 18 7.48 36.64 12.66
C LEU A 18 6.44 35.55 12.99
N ALA A 19 6.82 34.54 13.77
CA ALA A 19 5.91 33.47 14.21
C ALA A 19 4.74 33.97 15.07
N GLU A 20 4.94 34.99 15.90
CA GLU A 20 3.91 35.57 16.77
C GLU A 20 3.09 36.68 16.09
N ARG A 21 3.36 37.00 14.82
CA ARG A 21 2.50 37.94 14.08
C ARG A 21 1.11 37.34 13.93
N LYS A 22 0.09 38.22 13.97
CA LYS A 22 -1.29 37.83 13.62
C LYS A 22 -1.42 37.54 12.13
N GLU A 23 -0.78 38.37 11.30
CA GLU A 23 -0.73 38.26 9.85
C GLU A 23 0.67 38.69 9.37
N CYS A 24 1.17 38.00 8.34
CA CYS A 24 2.41 38.32 7.65
C CYS A 24 2.13 39.14 6.39
N LYS A 25 3.02 40.10 6.12
CA LYS A 25 3.06 40.85 4.86
C LYS A 25 3.84 40.08 3.79
N ASP A 26 3.66 40.44 2.53
CA ASP A 26 4.34 39.80 1.38
C ASP A 26 5.86 39.72 1.57
N ASP A 27 6.51 40.82 1.93
CA ASP A 27 7.95 40.86 2.20
C ASP A 27 8.37 39.93 3.35
N GLU A 28 7.50 39.71 4.34
CA GLU A 28 7.81 38.90 5.53
C GLU A 28 7.84 37.41 5.21
N TYR A 29 7.09 36.94 4.19
CA TYR A 29 7.21 35.57 3.71
C TYR A 29 8.59 35.31 3.09
N GLU A 30 9.12 36.27 2.33
CA GLU A 30 10.49 36.18 1.79
C GLU A 30 11.53 36.21 2.91
N TRP A 31 11.26 36.93 4.00
CA TRP A 31 12.13 36.94 5.17
C TRP A 31 12.17 35.58 5.87
N ILE A 32 11.01 34.94 6.04
CA ILE A 32 10.91 33.57 6.60
C ILE A 32 11.69 32.59 5.72
N SER A 33 11.51 32.65 4.38
CA SER A 33 12.26 31.83 3.44
C SER A 33 13.77 32.06 3.52
N GLY A 34 14.22 33.32 3.65
CA GLY A 34 15.63 33.64 3.85
C GLY A 34 16.21 33.04 5.14
N LEU A 35 15.45 33.07 6.24
CA LEU A 35 15.87 32.51 7.54
C LEU A 35 15.85 30.97 7.56
N LEU A 36 15.00 30.32 6.75
CA LEU A 36 15.01 28.87 6.58
C LEU A 36 16.30 28.36 5.90
N ALA A 37 16.93 29.20 5.09
CA ALA A 37 18.18 28.92 4.40
C ALA A 37 19.44 29.37 5.18
N ASP A 38 19.28 29.80 6.45
CA ASP A 38 20.40 30.22 7.30
C ASP A 38 21.36 29.06 7.60
N GLU A 39 22.63 29.37 7.86
CA GLU A 39 23.64 28.36 8.24
C GLU A 39 23.44 27.85 9.69
N ASP A 40 22.86 28.66 10.58
CA ASP A 40 22.69 28.30 11.99
C ASP A 40 21.40 27.47 12.22
N PRO A 41 21.49 26.25 12.78
CA PRO A 41 20.33 25.38 12.99
C PRO A 41 19.23 25.97 13.88
N PHE A 42 19.57 26.82 14.85
CA PHE A 42 18.57 27.45 15.72
C PHE A 42 17.74 28.49 14.97
N VAL A 43 18.35 29.21 14.03
CA VAL A 43 17.64 30.15 13.16
C VAL A 43 16.68 29.38 12.25
N ARG A 44 17.16 28.31 11.60
CA ARG A 44 16.34 27.46 10.72
C ARG A 44 15.13 26.87 11.44
N ARG A 45 15.30 26.36 12.67
CA ARG A 45 14.20 25.81 13.49
C ARG A 45 13.15 26.88 13.83
N ALA A 46 13.59 28.08 14.25
CA ALA A 46 12.67 29.16 14.56
C ALA A 46 11.94 29.67 13.30
N ALA A 47 12.62 29.71 12.15
CA ALA A 47 12.02 30.06 10.87
C ALA A 47 11.00 29.00 10.40
N ALA A 48 11.27 27.72 10.63
CA ALA A 48 10.32 26.64 10.34
C ALA A 48 9.05 26.73 11.20
N ASP A 49 9.14 27.09 12.48
CA ASP A 49 7.96 27.38 13.30
C ASP A 49 7.15 28.57 12.73
N ALA A 50 7.84 29.66 12.35
CA ALA A 50 7.20 30.81 11.72
C ALA A 50 6.47 30.44 10.42
N ALA A 51 7.12 29.68 9.53
CA ALA A 51 6.52 29.19 8.29
C ALA A 51 5.32 28.26 8.57
N GLY A 52 5.40 27.44 9.61
CA GLY A 52 4.29 26.56 10.00
C GLY A 52 3.07 27.30 10.53
N ARG A 53 3.26 28.46 11.17
CA ARG A 53 2.17 29.32 11.65
C ARG A 53 1.61 30.24 10.58
N HIS A 54 2.43 30.59 9.59
CA HIS A 54 2.07 31.42 8.44
C HIS A 54 2.32 30.68 7.12
N PRO A 55 1.52 29.64 6.78
CA PRO A 55 1.77 28.85 5.58
C PRO A 55 1.63 29.67 4.30
N HIS A 56 2.64 29.58 3.43
CA HIS A 56 2.66 30.28 2.15
C HIS A 56 3.38 29.46 1.07
N PRO A 57 2.95 29.50 -0.21
CA PRO A 57 3.61 28.73 -1.27
C PRO A 57 5.11 29.00 -1.40
N SER A 58 5.57 30.25 -1.16
CA SER A 58 7.00 30.61 -1.29
C SER A 58 7.90 29.98 -0.23
N SER A 59 7.38 29.65 0.96
CA SER A 59 8.16 28.98 2.02
C SER A 59 8.18 27.46 1.88
N PHE A 60 7.28 26.86 1.10
CA PHE A 60 7.16 25.40 0.99
C PHE A 60 8.43 24.76 0.41
N SER A 61 8.93 25.26 -0.72
CA SER A 61 10.14 24.69 -1.35
C SER A 61 11.37 24.83 -0.46
N THR A 62 11.48 25.93 0.28
CA THR A 62 12.58 26.13 1.24
C THR A 62 12.45 25.24 2.46
N LEU A 63 11.22 24.90 2.90
CA LEU A 63 11.00 23.90 3.95
C LEU A 63 11.42 22.49 3.51
N ILE A 64 11.14 22.11 2.26
CA ILE A 64 11.61 20.84 1.68
C ILE A 64 13.13 20.80 1.70
N LYS A 65 13.78 21.84 1.15
CA LYS A 65 15.24 21.94 1.17
C LYS A 65 15.80 21.92 2.59
N ALA A 66 15.15 22.64 3.52
CA ALA A 66 15.60 22.66 4.91
C ALA A 66 15.45 21.29 5.60
N TRP A 67 14.48 20.48 5.18
CA TRP A 67 14.33 19.11 5.65
C TRP A 67 15.36 18.17 5.01
N GLU A 68 15.67 18.33 3.73
CA GLU A 68 16.72 17.60 3.01
C GLU A 68 18.11 17.86 3.59
N ASP A 69 18.44 19.13 3.83
CA ASP A 69 19.72 19.59 4.37
C ASP A 69 19.84 19.35 5.89
N ALA A 70 18.80 18.83 6.55
CA ALA A 70 18.87 18.55 7.98
C ALA A 70 19.75 17.31 8.22
N GLU A 71 20.86 17.49 8.95
CA GLU A 71 21.67 16.35 9.39
C GLU A 71 20.81 15.38 10.20
N GLU A 72 21.06 14.06 10.06
CA GLU A 72 20.31 13.00 10.75
C GLU A 72 20.26 13.19 12.28
N LYS A 73 21.23 13.93 12.84
CA LYS A 73 21.32 14.27 14.27
C LYS A 73 20.43 15.44 14.69
N ASP A 74 20.00 16.31 13.78
CA ASP A 74 19.11 17.43 14.09
C ASP A 74 17.63 17.01 14.01
N THR A 75 17.25 16.15 14.95
CA THR A 75 15.88 15.64 15.07
C THR A 75 14.85 16.74 15.28
N HIS A 76 15.24 17.86 15.91
CA HIS A 76 14.36 19.00 16.13
C HIS A 76 14.05 19.74 14.84
N LEU A 77 15.04 20.01 13.99
CA LEU A 77 14.78 20.67 12.71
C LEU A 77 13.88 19.81 11.83
N VAL A 78 14.15 18.51 11.72
CA VAL A 78 13.30 17.54 11.02
C VAL A 78 11.87 17.56 11.56
N HIS A 79 11.70 17.59 12.88
CA HIS A 79 10.37 17.58 13.48
C HIS A 79 9.59 18.85 13.17
N VAL A 80 10.20 20.03 13.36
CA VAL A 80 9.54 21.32 13.15
C VAL A 80 9.24 21.55 11.67
N THR A 81 10.14 21.18 10.74
CA THR A 81 9.86 21.27 9.29
C THR A 81 8.68 20.38 8.89
N ARG A 82 8.58 19.16 9.42
CA ARG A 82 7.42 18.27 9.17
C ARG A 82 6.11 18.86 9.69
N ILE A 83 6.09 19.50 10.86
CA ILE A 83 4.92 20.23 11.36
C ILE A 83 4.56 21.39 10.43
N ALA A 84 5.56 22.15 10.00
CA ALA A 84 5.35 23.28 9.10
C ALA A 84 4.75 22.82 7.75
N LEU A 85 5.33 21.78 7.13
CA LEU A 85 4.81 21.17 5.89
C LEU A 85 3.38 20.67 6.07
N ARG A 86 3.08 19.98 7.19
CA ARG A 86 1.71 19.54 7.52
C ARG A 86 0.73 20.72 7.54
N ASN A 87 1.12 21.84 8.16
CA ASN A 87 0.29 23.02 8.22
C ASN A 87 0.11 23.68 6.84
N HIS A 88 1.09 23.61 5.94
CA HIS A 88 0.95 24.03 4.54
C HIS A 88 -0.08 23.17 3.79
N PHE A 89 -0.04 21.85 3.95
CA PHE A 89 -1.07 20.95 3.40
C PHE A 89 -2.46 21.27 3.95
N ALA A 90 -2.59 21.48 5.26
CA ALA A 90 -3.86 21.83 5.89
C ALA A 90 -4.42 23.18 5.35
N ALA A 91 -3.54 24.16 5.15
CA ALA A 91 -3.90 25.47 4.62
C ALA A 91 -4.16 25.49 3.11
N GLY A 92 -3.70 24.46 2.37
CA GLY A 92 -3.64 24.45 0.90
C GLY A 92 -2.63 25.44 0.32
N ALA A 93 -1.65 25.88 1.13
CA ALA A 93 -0.64 26.85 0.76
C ALA A 93 0.56 26.17 0.08
N LEU A 94 0.29 25.52 -1.06
CA LEU A 94 1.25 24.70 -1.78
C LEU A 94 1.62 25.36 -3.11
N PRO A 95 2.89 25.33 -3.53
CA PRO A 95 3.27 25.74 -4.87
C PRO A 95 2.84 24.67 -5.90
N ASN A 96 2.77 25.04 -7.18
CA ASN A 96 2.36 24.13 -8.26
C ASN A 96 3.28 22.90 -8.39
N ASN A 97 4.52 23.00 -7.92
CA ASN A 97 5.51 21.92 -7.94
C ASN A 97 5.63 21.16 -6.61
N ALA A 98 4.67 21.27 -5.69
CA ALA A 98 4.77 20.69 -4.34
C ALA A 98 5.05 19.17 -4.33
N TRP A 99 4.61 18.45 -5.35
CA TRP A 99 4.77 16.99 -5.48
C TRP A 99 5.86 16.56 -6.46
N GLN A 100 6.62 17.50 -7.06
CA GLN A 100 7.64 17.16 -8.07
C GLN A 100 8.84 16.41 -7.47
N ASN A 101 9.09 16.53 -6.16
CA ASN A 101 10.17 15.83 -5.49
C ASN A 101 9.74 14.40 -5.09
N GLU A 102 9.87 13.48 -6.04
CA GLU A 102 9.41 12.10 -5.86
C GLU A 102 10.22 11.27 -4.85
N LEU A 103 11.46 11.68 -4.54
CA LEU A 103 12.27 11.03 -3.50
C LEU A 103 11.59 11.07 -2.14
N TRP A 104 10.79 12.12 -1.90
CA TRP A 104 10.04 12.32 -0.67
C TRP A 104 8.54 12.12 -0.84
N ALA A 105 8.07 11.59 -1.98
CA ALA A 105 6.63 11.44 -2.23
C ALA A 105 5.96 10.61 -1.13
N ASN A 106 6.60 9.53 -0.68
CA ASN A 106 6.06 8.66 0.37
C ASN A 106 5.98 9.37 1.72
N GLU A 107 6.99 10.15 2.10
CA GLU A 107 7.01 10.87 3.37
C GLU A 107 6.16 12.14 3.34
N LEU A 108 6.06 12.83 2.19
CA LEU A 108 5.15 13.95 1.97
C LEU A 108 3.70 13.49 1.99
N LEU A 109 3.42 12.31 1.43
CA LEU A 109 2.10 11.71 1.51
C LEU A 109 1.72 11.46 2.97
N ASP A 110 2.59 10.89 3.80
CA ASP A 110 2.33 10.72 5.24
C ASP A 110 2.01 12.06 5.93
N ILE A 111 2.74 13.12 5.60
CA ILE A 111 2.52 14.47 6.14
C ILE A 111 1.16 15.03 5.67
N ALA A 112 0.81 14.89 4.39
CA ALA A 112 -0.46 15.34 3.84
C ALA A 112 -1.66 14.61 4.46
N LEU A 113 -1.56 13.28 4.63
CA LEU A 113 -2.58 12.49 5.33
C LEU A 113 -2.73 12.92 6.79
N ALA A 114 -1.62 13.28 7.46
CA ALA A 114 -1.63 13.77 8.83
C ALA A 114 -2.22 15.18 8.98
N ALA A 115 -2.21 16.00 7.92
CA ALA A 115 -2.80 17.34 7.93
C ALA A 115 -4.33 17.30 8.10
N ARG A 116 -4.97 16.26 7.56
CA ARG A 116 -6.42 16.07 7.51
C ARG A 116 -7.14 17.21 6.77
N GLY A 117 -8.41 16.99 6.40
CA GLY A 117 -9.24 18.02 5.80
C GLY A 117 -9.15 18.13 4.27
N PRO A 118 -10.06 18.93 3.68
CA PRO A 118 -10.34 18.93 2.24
C PRO A 118 -9.20 19.47 1.39
N LYS A 119 -8.54 20.57 1.79
CA LYS A 119 -7.45 21.18 1.01
C LYS A 119 -6.25 20.25 0.84
N SER A 120 -5.87 19.56 1.92
CA SER A 120 -4.83 18.54 1.86
C SER A 120 -5.25 17.40 0.93
N ALA A 121 -6.46 16.89 1.09
CA ALA A 121 -6.97 15.80 0.26
C ALA A 121 -7.08 16.17 -1.23
N GLU A 122 -7.42 17.42 -1.55
CA GLU A 122 -7.43 17.93 -2.92
C GLU A 122 -6.04 17.92 -3.54
N SER A 123 -5.00 18.29 -2.78
CA SER A 123 -3.61 18.23 -3.23
C SER A 123 -3.16 16.79 -3.49
N VAL A 124 -3.53 15.85 -2.61
CA VAL A 124 -3.25 14.42 -2.78
C VAL A 124 -3.99 13.88 -4.00
N ALA A 125 -5.24 14.25 -4.21
CA ALA A 125 -6.01 13.84 -5.39
C ALA A 125 -5.36 14.32 -6.70
N SER A 126 -4.85 15.55 -6.74
CA SER A 126 -4.10 16.05 -7.91
C SER A 126 -2.82 15.25 -8.13
N PHE A 127 -2.04 15.01 -7.06
CA PHE A 127 -0.84 14.19 -7.12
C PHE A 127 -1.12 12.77 -7.66
N LEU A 128 -2.18 12.12 -7.20
CA LEU A 128 -2.57 10.80 -7.68
C LEU A 128 -2.97 10.82 -9.16
N ALA A 129 -3.66 11.86 -9.62
CA ALA A 129 -4.01 11.98 -11.04
C ALA A 129 -2.78 12.23 -11.93
N GLU A 130 -1.88 13.11 -11.51
CA GLU A 130 -0.67 13.48 -12.26
C GLU A 130 0.36 12.34 -12.33
N SER A 131 0.54 11.61 -11.23
CA SER A 131 1.49 10.48 -11.16
C SER A 131 1.14 9.35 -12.13
N ILE A 132 -0.12 9.27 -12.56
CA ILE A 132 -0.63 8.24 -13.48
C ILE A 132 -0.66 8.76 -14.92
N GLY A 133 -1.04 10.04 -15.12
CA GLY A 133 -1.09 10.66 -16.45
C GLY A 133 0.27 10.93 -17.10
N ALA A 134 1.36 10.90 -16.32
CA ALA A 134 2.71 11.16 -16.82
C ALA A 134 3.35 9.99 -17.60
N ASP A 135 2.81 8.76 -17.51
CA ASP A 135 3.42 7.57 -18.12
C ASP A 135 3.06 7.38 -19.61
N ASP A 136 2.08 8.13 -20.16
CA ASP A 136 1.55 7.91 -21.53
C ASP A 136 1.82 9.06 -22.53
N THR A 137 2.60 10.08 -22.14
CA THR A 137 3.07 11.09 -23.11
C THR A 137 4.51 10.81 -23.51
N SER A 138 4.65 10.25 -24.70
CA SER A 138 5.86 10.32 -25.53
C SER A 138 6.24 11.80 -25.73
N SER A 139 6.96 12.38 -24.77
CA SER A 139 7.63 13.65 -24.96
C SER A 139 9.08 13.39 -25.41
N ASP A 140 9.26 13.33 -26.73
CA ASP A 140 10.57 13.41 -27.40
C ASP A 140 11.17 14.84 -27.31
N ASP A 141 10.84 15.61 -26.27
CA ASP A 141 11.44 16.91 -26.01
C ASP A 141 12.72 16.72 -25.16
N PRO A 142 13.92 16.89 -25.73
CA PRO A 142 15.17 16.65 -25.02
C PRO A 142 15.41 17.60 -23.83
N ALA A 143 14.61 18.66 -23.68
CA ALA A 143 14.72 19.63 -22.59
C ALA A 143 13.95 19.26 -21.30
N ASN A 144 13.06 18.26 -21.33
CA ASN A 144 12.26 17.86 -20.16
C ASN A 144 12.39 16.36 -19.85
N LYS A 145 13.63 15.84 -19.88
CA LYS A 145 13.93 14.50 -19.35
C LYS A 145 13.79 14.55 -17.83
N SER A 146 12.66 14.02 -17.36
CA SER A 146 12.47 13.50 -16.00
C SER A 146 13.79 13.31 -15.24
N GLU A 147 14.00 14.09 -14.17
CA GLU A 147 15.10 13.88 -13.22
C GLU A 147 14.92 12.59 -12.40
N LYS A 148 14.03 11.66 -12.79
CA LYS A 148 13.72 10.43 -12.05
C LYS A 148 14.58 9.28 -12.56
N PRO A 149 15.05 8.38 -11.69
CA PRO A 149 15.61 7.12 -12.15
C PRO A 149 14.47 6.25 -12.69
N SER A 150 14.62 5.74 -13.91
CA SER A 150 13.69 4.74 -14.44
C SER A 150 14.18 3.33 -14.13
N ILE A 151 13.25 2.44 -13.79
CA ILE A 151 13.53 1.03 -13.52
C ILE A 151 12.97 0.19 -14.66
N GLY A 152 13.81 -0.66 -15.26
CA GLY A 152 13.38 -1.62 -16.28
C GLY A 152 12.73 -2.87 -15.69
N ASN A 153 12.11 -3.67 -16.58
CA ASN A 153 11.52 -4.96 -16.23
C ASN A 153 12.52 -5.91 -15.54
N TRP A 154 11.99 -6.80 -14.72
CA TRP A 154 12.75 -7.91 -14.15
C TRP A 154 13.10 -8.96 -15.21
N TRP A 155 14.30 -9.49 -15.09
CA TRP A 155 14.78 -10.69 -15.78
C TRP A 155 15.10 -11.75 -14.73
N TYR A 156 14.78 -13.00 -15.03
CA TYR A 156 14.99 -14.12 -14.13
C TYR A 156 15.77 -15.23 -14.81
N MET A 157 16.74 -15.81 -14.10
CA MET A 157 17.48 -17.00 -14.52
C MET A 157 17.70 -17.94 -13.33
N GLY A 158 17.34 -19.21 -13.51
CA GLY A 158 17.50 -20.27 -12.51
C GLY A 158 16.36 -21.29 -12.59
N PRO A 159 16.31 -22.26 -11.66
CA PRO A 159 17.23 -22.43 -10.53
C PRO A 159 18.62 -22.95 -10.95
N PHE A 160 19.65 -22.52 -10.25
CA PHE A 160 20.99 -23.11 -10.27
C PHE A 160 21.13 -24.08 -9.10
N LYS A 161 21.15 -25.39 -9.38
CA LYS A 161 21.25 -26.42 -8.36
C LYS A 161 22.68 -26.50 -7.79
N ALA A 162 22.79 -26.65 -6.48
CA ALA A 162 24.02 -27.00 -5.79
C ALA A 162 23.84 -28.25 -4.91
N GLU A 163 24.96 -28.75 -4.38
CA GLU A 163 24.98 -29.90 -3.47
C GLU A 163 24.19 -29.65 -2.19
N ASN A 164 24.31 -28.45 -1.63
CA ASN A 164 23.63 -28.04 -0.40
C ASN A 164 23.46 -26.52 -0.35
N PHE A 165 22.72 -26.04 0.63
CA PHE A 165 22.43 -24.62 0.87
C PHE A 165 23.70 -23.75 0.94
N ASP A 166 24.74 -24.25 1.61
CA ASP A 166 25.98 -23.50 1.80
C ASP A 166 26.72 -23.34 0.46
N LYS A 167 26.78 -24.40 -0.35
CA LYS A 167 27.35 -24.36 -1.69
C LYS A 167 26.54 -23.51 -2.65
N ALA A 168 25.21 -23.54 -2.58
CA ALA A 168 24.37 -22.64 -3.38
C ALA A 168 24.65 -21.15 -3.04
N PHE A 169 24.93 -20.86 -1.77
CA PHE A 169 25.27 -19.51 -1.31
C PHE A 169 26.67 -19.07 -1.72
N GLU A 170 27.68 -19.90 -1.47
CA GLU A 170 29.10 -19.58 -1.69
C GLU A 170 29.50 -19.59 -3.17
N THR A 171 28.84 -20.38 -4.00
CA THR A 171 29.20 -20.50 -5.42
C THR A 171 28.78 -19.24 -6.18
N ALA A 172 29.76 -18.55 -6.75
CA ALA A 172 29.52 -17.50 -7.74
C ALA A 172 29.15 -18.15 -9.07
N PHE A 173 27.86 -18.20 -9.40
CA PHE A 173 27.41 -18.76 -10.69
C PHE A 173 27.63 -17.76 -11.83
N ALA A 174 27.41 -18.20 -13.08
CA ALA A 174 27.72 -17.41 -14.28
C ALA A 174 27.19 -15.95 -14.25
N PRO A 175 25.96 -15.65 -13.79
CA PRO A 175 25.48 -14.25 -13.73
C PRO A 175 26.35 -13.32 -12.87
N GLU A 176 27.00 -13.83 -11.82
CA GLU A 176 27.88 -13.02 -10.96
C GLU A 176 29.23 -12.71 -11.62
N GLN A 177 29.67 -13.58 -12.54
CA GLN A 177 30.99 -13.52 -13.16
C GLN A 177 31.00 -12.67 -14.45
N GLU A 178 29.82 -12.36 -14.98
CA GLU A 178 29.69 -11.62 -16.22
C GLU A 178 30.04 -10.14 -16.07
N LYS A 179 30.90 -9.64 -16.96
CA LYS A 179 31.23 -8.21 -17.04
C LYS A 179 30.00 -7.39 -17.45
N GLU A 180 29.26 -7.92 -18.40
CA GLU A 180 28.03 -7.39 -18.97
C GLU A 180 27.03 -8.54 -18.95
N ILE A 181 25.84 -8.34 -18.37
CA ILE A 181 24.80 -9.38 -18.38
C ILE A 181 24.30 -9.53 -19.81
N ASP A 182 24.53 -10.71 -20.38
CA ASP A 182 24.02 -11.06 -21.71
C ASP A 182 22.65 -11.72 -21.58
N LEU A 183 21.59 -10.94 -21.82
CA LEU A 183 20.20 -11.40 -21.75
C LEU A 183 19.85 -12.47 -22.79
N GLY A 184 20.63 -12.61 -23.87
CA GLY A 184 20.45 -13.65 -24.88
C GLY A 184 21.18 -14.95 -24.57
N LYS A 185 22.00 -14.97 -23.51
CA LYS A 185 22.86 -16.10 -23.19
C LYS A 185 22.08 -17.31 -22.69
N ILE A 186 22.49 -18.48 -23.17
CA ILE A 186 22.02 -19.78 -22.74
C ILE A 186 23.20 -20.50 -22.06
N LEU A 187 23.00 -21.04 -20.86
CA LEU A 187 24.04 -21.65 -20.04
C LEU A 187 23.94 -23.19 -20.01
N GLY A 188 24.98 -23.84 -20.54
CA GLY A 188 25.26 -25.29 -20.45
C GLY A 188 24.19 -26.19 -21.08
N ASP A 189 24.28 -27.50 -20.82
CA ASP A 189 23.32 -28.52 -21.28
C ASP A 189 21.92 -28.41 -20.59
N THR A 190 21.77 -27.46 -19.66
CA THR A 190 20.53 -27.22 -18.89
C THR A 190 19.61 -26.17 -19.50
N ASP A 191 19.97 -25.57 -20.65
CA ASP A 191 19.20 -24.52 -21.36
C ASP A 191 18.73 -23.36 -20.46
N LEU A 192 19.51 -23.02 -19.43
CA LEU A 192 19.19 -21.90 -18.54
C LEU A 192 19.43 -20.58 -19.26
N SER A 193 18.36 -19.80 -19.41
CA SER A 193 18.34 -18.51 -20.11
C SER A 193 17.57 -17.46 -19.31
N TRP A 194 17.84 -16.18 -19.59
CA TRP A 194 17.12 -15.08 -18.98
C TRP A 194 15.70 -15.01 -19.53
N LYS A 195 14.72 -14.93 -18.62
CA LYS A 195 13.30 -14.78 -18.95
C LYS A 195 12.80 -13.46 -18.38
N THR A 196 12.20 -12.62 -19.24
CA THR A 196 11.56 -11.39 -18.79
C THR A 196 10.34 -11.70 -17.91
N LYS A 197 10.14 -10.89 -16.87
CA LYS A 197 9.08 -11.01 -15.85
C LYS A 197 8.38 -9.66 -15.65
N PRO A 198 7.62 -9.17 -16.65
CA PRO A 198 6.93 -7.87 -16.57
C PRO A 198 5.82 -7.83 -15.50
N ASP A 199 5.33 -9.02 -15.09
CA ASP A 199 4.30 -9.17 -14.07
C ASP A 199 4.85 -9.11 -12.63
N TRP A 200 6.17 -9.19 -12.44
CA TRP A 200 6.79 -9.03 -11.13
C TRP A 200 6.85 -7.55 -10.77
N LYS A 201 5.86 -7.08 -10.01
CA LYS A 201 5.77 -5.69 -9.56
C LYS A 201 6.56 -5.47 -8.27
N ASP A 202 7.24 -4.33 -8.18
CA ASP A 202 7.91 -3.87 -6.96
C ASP A 202 6.87 -3.62 -5.85
N GLY A 203 7.27 -3.74 -4.59
CA GLY A 203 6.38 -3.57 -3.43
C GLY A 203 5.50 -4.79 -3.11
N LEU A 204 5.58 -5.86 -3.89
CA LEU A 204 4.89 -7.14 -3.64
C LEU A 204 5.86 -8.26 -3.28
N VAL A 205 5.36 -9.24 -2.54
CA VAL A 205 6.08 -10.49 -2.27
C VAL A 205 5.82 -11.47 -3.41
N HIS A 206 6.88 -11.96 -4.03
CA HIS A 206 6.84 -12.96 -5.11
C HIS A 206 7.31 -14.32 -4.59
N ASN A 207 6.42 -15.32 -4.57
CA ASN A 207 6.66 -16.67 -4.03
C ASN A 207 6.69 -17.78 -5.10
N GLU A 208 7.01 -17.40 -6.33
CA GLU A 208 6.95 -18.30 -7.49
C GLU A 208 8.22 -19.14 -7.67
N LEU A 209 9.29 -18.79 -6.96
CA LEU A 209 10.59 -19.46 -7.03
C LEU A 209 10.53 -20.81 -6.32
N LYS A 210 11.16 -21.83 -6.91
CA LYS A 210 11.17 -23.20 -6.37
C LYS A 210 12.51 -23.90 -6.57
N GLY A 211 12.81 -24.82 -5.66
CA GLY A 211 13.92 -25.76 -5.76
C GLY A 211 14.82 -25.76 -4.53
N GLU A 212 15.10 -26.95 -4.01
CA GLU A 212 15.93 -27.15 -2.82
C GLU A 212 17.42 -26.98 -3.10
N ASN A 213 18.15 -26.29 -2.24
CA ASN A 213 19.59 -26.04 -2.38
C ASN A 213 19.92 -25.40 -3.73
N THR A 214 19.19 -24.34 -4.08
CA THR A 214 19.31 -23.64 -5.36
C THR A 214 19.64 -22.17 -5.19
N ALA A 215 20.27 -21.58 -6.20
CA ALA A 215 20.39 -20.15 -6.36
C ALA A 215 19.50 -19.67 -7.52
N HIS A 216 18.84 -18.54 -7.33
CA HIS A 216 18.00 -17.86 -8.30
C HIS A 216 18.55 -16.47 -8.56
N TYR A 217 18.68 -16.08 -9.82
CA TYR A 217 19.16 -14.75 -10.19
C TYR A 217 18.05 -13.91 -10.78
N LEU A 218 17.99 -12.67 -10.31
CA LEU A 218 17.09 -11.65 -10.77
C LEU A 218 17.92 -10.45 -11.19
N TYR A 219 17.70 -9.97 -12.40
CA TYR A 219 18.43 -8.85 -12.98
C TYR A 219 17.47 -7.76 -13.44
N ARG A 220 17.89 -6.52 -13.31
CA ARG A 220 17.26 -5.37 -13.96
C ARG A 220 18.20 -4.20 -14.06
N GLU A 221 17.76 -3.20 -14.82
CA GLU A 221 18.50 -1.97 -15.02
C GLU A 221 17.78 -0.79 -14.39
N ILE A 222 18.54 0.11 -13.77
CA ILE A 222 18.07 1.38 -13.22
C ILE A 222 18.81 2.50 -13.94
N ASN A 223 18.12 3.28 -14.76
CA ASN A 223 18.73 4.41 -15.45
C ASN A 223 18.52 5.69 -14.65
N SER A 224 19.58 6.31 -14.13
CA SER A 224 19.51 7.52 -13.31
C SER A 224 20.03 8.75 -14.09
N PRO A 225 19.28 9.86 -14.18
CA PRO A 225 19.72 11.02 -14.94
C PRO A 225 20.87 11.80 -14.28
N VAL A 226 21.01 11.68 -12.96
CA VAL A 226 22.16 12.18 -12.18
C VAL A 226 22.65 11.12 -11.18
N ALA A 227 23.87 11.27 -10.67
CA ALA A 227 24.34 10.44 -9.56
C ALA A 227 23.52 10.75 -8.28
N ARG A 228 23.08 9.73 -7.55
CA ARG A 228 22.27 9.88 -6.33
C ARG A 228 22.26 8.63 -5.47
N ASN A 229 21.84 8.77 -4.22
CA ASN A 229 21.48 7.62 -3.39
C ASN A 229 19.99 7.29 -3.59
N LEU A 230 19.68 6.00 -3.67
CA LEU A 230 18.32 5.49 -3.78
C LEU A 230 18.05 4.51 -2.64
N LYS A 231 17.03 4.80 -1.81
CA LYS A 231 16.60 3.90 -0.75
C LYS A 231 16.08 2.59 -1.36
N LEU A 232 16.39 1.48 -0.71
CA LEU A 232 16.00 0.15 -1.12
C LEU A 232 15.52 -0.65 0.07
N SER A 233 14.35 -1.27 -0.06
CA SER A 233 13.83 -2.31 0.82
C SER A 233 13.85 -3.66 0.10
N LEU A 234 14.38 -4.68 0.76
CA LEU A 234 14.45 -6.06 0.27
C LEU A 234 13.86 -7.05 1.28
N GLY A 235 13.48 -8.21 0.76
CA GLY A 235 13.21 -9.41 1.54
C GLY A 235 13.52 -10.67 0.75
N SER A 236 13.78 -11.76 1.46
CA SER A 236 14.16 -13.04 0.87
C SER A 236 13.63 -14.22 1.68
N ASN A 237 13.25 -15.28 0.97
CA ASN A 237 13.11 -16.59 1.56
C ASN A 237 14.51 -17.24 1.57
N ASP A 238 15.02 -17.51 2.76
CA ASP A 238 16.41 -17.82 3.08
C ASP A 238 17.39 -16.69 2.70
N ALA A 239 18.51 -17.02 2.03
CA ALA A 239 19.66 -16.15 1.91
C ALA A 239 19.59 -15.23 0.67
N VAL A 240 20.27 -14.09 0.75
CA VAL A 240 20.25 -13.06 -0.30
C VAL A 240 21.62 -12.40 -0.51
N SER A 241 21.99 -12.17 -1.76
CA SER A 241 23.13 -11.32 -2.14
C SER A 241 22.68 -10.29 -3.18
N LEU A 242 23.14 -9.05 -3.04
CA LEU A 242 22.81 -7.94 -3.95
C LEU A 242 24.09 -7.35 -4.52
N PHE A 243 24.08 -7.12 -5.82
CA PHE A 243 25.17 -6.49 -6.55
C PHE A 243 24.65 -5.28 -7.33
N LEU A 244 25.37 -4.16 -7.23
CA LEU A 244 25.14 -2.95 -8.02
C LEU A 244 26.40 -2.68 -8.85
N ASN A 245 26.26 -2.63 -10.17
CA ASN A 245 27.38 -2.43 -11.10
C ASN A 245 28.56 -3.38 -10.82
N ARG A 246 28.24 -4.67 -10.56
CA ARG A 246 29.15 -5.77 -10.16
C ARG A 246 29.76 -5.66 -8.76
N LYS A 247 29.56 -4.54 -8.04
CA LYS A 247 29.99 -4.42 -6.66
C LYS A 247 28.94 -5.07 -5.75
N GLN A 248 29.35 -6.03 -4.92
CA GLN A 248 28.48 -6.62 -3.92
C GLN A 248 28.16 -5.58 -2.83
N ILE A 249 26.87 -5.29 -2.66
CA ILE A 249 26.34 -4.33 -1.69
C ILE A 249 25.78 -5.04 -0.46
N LEU A 250 25.18 -6.24 -0.65
CA LEU A 250 24.63 -7.07 0.41
C LEU A 250 25.05 -8.52 0.22
N ASN A 251 25.34 -9.22 1.31
CA ASN A 251 25.51 -10.67 1.32
C ASN A 251 25.08 -11.24 2.66
N LYS A 252 23.87 -11.77 2.75
CA LYS A 252 23.24 -12.21 3.99
C LYS A 252 22.84 -13.68 3.90
N LYS A 253 23.53 -14.51 4.68
CA LYS A 253 23.20 -15.92 4.86
C LYS A 253 22.27 -16.09 6.06
N VAL A 254 21.01 -16.43 5.82
CA VAL A 254 19.98 -16.59 6.85
C VAL A 254 18.95 -17.62 6.37
N ARG A 255 18.23 -18.26 7.30
CA ARG A 255 17.05 -19.07 7.00
C ARG A 255 15.80 -18.42 7.56
N ARG A 256 14.83 -18.12 6.70
CA ARG A 256 13.61 -17.36 7.06
C ARG A 256 12.62 -17.38 5.89
N ALA A 257 11.34 -17.16 6.16
CA ALA A 257 10.38 -16.85 5.10
C ALA A 257 10.61 -15.42 4.55
N VAL A 258 10.25 -15.20 3.28
CA VAL A 258 10.24 -13.85 2.70
C VAL A 258 9.21 -12.96 3.39
N ALA A 259 9.61 -11.74 3.70
CA ALA A 259 8.72 -10.68 4.15
C ALA A 259 9.25 -9.32 3.66
N PRO A 260 8.39 -8.31 3.51
CA PRO A 260 8.84 -6.93 3.25
C PRO A 260 9.80 -6.42 4.33
N ASP A 261 10.63 -5.44 3.96
CA ASP A 261 11.44 -4.64 4.91
C ASP A 261 12.49 -5.39 5.74
N GLN A 262 12.86 -6.60 5.36
CA GLN A 262 13.87 -7.39 6.06
C GLN A 262 15.27 -6.77 5.96
N GLU A 263 15.59 -6.16 4.82
CA GLU A 263 16.78 -5.33 4.64
C GLU A 263 16.39 -3.95 4.12
N LYS A 264 16.98 -2.90 4.70
CA LYS A 264 16.88 -1.52 4.23
C LYS A 264 18.28 -1.00 3.93
N LEU A 265 18.50 -0.55 2.71
CA LEU A 265 19.81 -0.19 2.16
C LEU A 265 19.70 1.13 1.37
N GLU A 266 20.84 1.73 1.06
CA GLU A 266 20.95 2.80 0.07
C GLU A 266 21.84 2.36 -1.10
N LEU A 267 21.32 2.50 -2.31
CA LEU A 267 22.05 2.26 -3.55
C LEU A 267 22.66 3.57 -4.06
N SER A 268 23.98 3.66 -4.09
CA SER A 268 24.67 4.77 -4.74
C SER A 268 24.67 4.59 -6.27
N LEU A 269 23.69 5.20 -6.93
CA LEU A 269 23.54 5.17 -8.39
C LEU A 269 24.50 6.17 -9.05
N ALA A 270 25.17 5.72 -10.11
CA ALA A 270 25.87 6.60 -11.03
C ALA A 270 24.87 7.24 -12.01
N LYS A 271 25.25 8.37 -12.63
CA LYS A 271 24.54 8.89 -13.80
C LYS A 271 24.58 7.86 -14.94
N GLY A 272 23.44 7.67 -15.60
CA GLY A 272 23.22 6.70 -16.65
C GLY A 272 22.72 5.34 -16.13
N LYS A 273 23.01 4.29 -16.89
CA LYS A 273 22.58 2.92 -16.62
C LYS A 273 23.33 2.33 -15.42
N ASN A 274 22.57 1.84 -14.44
CA ASN A 274 23.05 1.05 -13.32
C ASN A 274 22.47 -0.36 -13.39
N ARG A 275 23.29 -1.37 -13.10
CA ARG A 275 22.93 -2.78 -13.17
C ARG A 275 22.70 -3.34 -11.79
N LEU A 276 21.51 -3.87 -11.55
CA LEU A 276 21.16 -4.52 -10.32
C LEU A 276 21.04 -6.03 -10.55
N LEU A 277 21.81 -6.81 -9.80
CA LEU A 277 21.73 -8.26 -9.78
C LEU A 277 21.42 -8.72 -8.35
N LEU A 278 20.36 -9.49 -8.20
CA LEU A 278 19.94 -10.08 -6.93
C LEU A 278 20.07 -11.60 -7.04
N LYS A 279 20.69 -12.21 -6.04
CA LYS A 279 20.76 -13.65 -5.86
C LYS A 279 19.91 -14.03 -4.66
N ILE A 280 18.96 -14.94 -4.85
CA ILE A 280 18.19 -15.57 -3.78
C ILE A 280 18.64 -17.01 -3.67
N VAL A 281 19.09 -17.41 -2.49
CA VAL A 281 19.55 -18.78 -2.24
C VAL A 281 18.61 -19.47 -1.30
N ASN A 282 18.06 -20.58 -1.77
CA ASN A 282 16.98 -21.30 -1.13
C ASN A 282 17.46 -22.66 -0.62
N GLY A 283 17.14 -22.98 0.64
CA GLY A 283 17.44 -24.26 1.27
C GLY A 283 16.28 -25.26 1.21
N GLY A 284 15.03 -24.81 1.05
CA GLY A 284 13.82 -25.65 1.00
C GLY A 284 13.19 -25.74 -0.40
N ASP A 285 11.96 -26.24 -0.53
CA ASP A 285 11.31 -26.32 -1.86
C ASP A 285 10.74 -24.97 -2.34
N ALA A 286 10.08 -24.22 -1.45
CA ALA A 286 9.48 -22.92 -1.77
C ALA A 286 10.46 -21.77 -1.50
N SER A 287 10.55 -20.82 -2.43
CA SER A 287 11.36 -19.60 -2.30
C SER A 287 10.59 -18.34 -2.74
N GLY A 288 11.17 -17.18 -2.47
CA GLY A 288 10.57 -15.91 -2.84
C GLY A 288 11.45 -14.71 -2.52
N PHE A 289 11.05 -13.57 -3.06
CA PHE A 289 11.74 -12.30 -2.86
C PHE A 289 10.75 -11.15 -2.74
N TYR A 290 11.23 -10.06 -2.13
CA TYR A 290 10.57 -8.78 -2.07
C TYR A 290 11.58 -7.71 -2.49
N PHE A 291 11.12 -6.74 -3.28
CA PHE A 291 11.92 -5.62 -3.72
C PHE A 291 11.07 -4.35 -3.75
N ASN A 292 11.58 -3.26 -3.19
CA ASN A 292 10.99 -1.93 -3.33
C ASN A 292 12.08 -0.84 -3.30
N ALA A 293 12.21 -0.08 -4.39
CA ALA A 293 13.21 0.99 -4.51
C ALA A 293 12.69 2.37 -4.07
N GLY A 294 11.51 2.46 -3.46
CA GLY A 294 10.91 3.73 -3.08
C GLY A 294 10.66 4.69 -4.25
N LEU A 295 10.71 4.17 -5.48
CA LEU A 295 10.37 4.89 -6.71
C LEU A 295 8.89 4.66 -6.96
N GLY A 296 8.12 5.72 -6.74
CA GLY A 296 6.66 5.66 -6.68
C GLY A 296 6.12 5.53 -5.25
N VAL A 297 4.80 5.64 -5.13
CA VAL A 297 4.10 5.56 -3.85
C VAL A 297 3.91 4.09 -3.46
N GLU A 298 4.28 3.74 -2.23
CA GLU A 298 4.02 2.39 -1.69
C GLU A 298 2.53 2.05 -1.74
N GLU A 299 2.17 0.81 -2.11
CA GLU A 299 0.76 0.43 -2.27
C GLU A 299 -0.07 0.69 -0.99
N ASP A 300 0.45 0.39 0.19
CA ASP A 300 -0.27 0.65 1.44
C ASP A 300 -0.53 2.15 1.65
N LYS A 301 0.46 2.99 1.35
CA LYS A 301 0.32 4.45 1.42
C LYS A 301 -0.66 4.97 0.38
N LEU A 302 -0.61 4.41 -0.83
CA LEU A 302 -1.55 4.71 -1.91
C LEU A 302 -2.99 4.35 -1.49
N MET A 303 -3.19 3.18 -0.89
CA MET A 303 -4.51 2.73 -0.40
C MET A 303 -5.03 3.62 0.74
N ARG A 304 -4.15 4.10 1.63
CA ARG A 304 -4.50 5.11 2.65
C ARG A 304 -4.85 6.45 2.01
N ALA A 305 -4.10 6.87 1.00
CA ALA A 305 -4.35 8.10 0.27
C ALA A 305 -5.67 8.09 -0.48
N VAL A 306 -6.00 6.98 -1.15
CA VAL A 306 -7.31 6.79 -1.81
C VAL A 306 -8.43 6.89 -0.78
N SER A 307 -8.30 6.24 0.37
CA SER A 307 -9.31 6.33 1.44
C SER A 307 -9.49 7.78 1.93
N PHE A 308 -8.39 8.49 2.17
CA PHE A 308 -8.39 9.88 2.62
C PHE A 308 -9.01 10.83 1.58
N VAL A 309 -8.64 10.68 0.31
CA VAL A 309 -9.23 11.42 -0.82
C VAL A 309 -10.72 11.14 -0.91
N SER A 310 -11.13 9.88 -0.79
CA SER A 310 -12.55 9.48 -0.85
C SER A 310 -13.39 10.08 0.28
N GLU A 311 -12.80 10.23 1.46
CA GLU A 311 -13.44 10.85 2.62
C GLU A 311 -13.63 12.36 2.43
N HIS A 312 -12.66 13.07 1.84
CA HIS A 312 -12.62 14.53 1.89
C HIS A 312 -12.90 15.24 0.57
N VAL A 313 -12.63 14.63 -0.59
CA VAL A 313 -12.75 15.26 -1.92
C VAL A 313 -14.16 15.08 -2.52
N GLY A 314 -14.56 16.00 -3.40
CA GLY A 314 -15.82 15.92 -4.16
C GLY A 314 -15.87 14.72 -5.12
N LEU A 315 -17.10 14.28 -5.46
CA LEU A 315 -17.34 13.03 -6.19
C LEU A 315 -16.74 13.01 -7.60
N ASP A 316 -16.78 14.14 -8.32
CA ASP A 316 -16.28 14.20 -9.70
C ASP A 316 -14.77 13.96 -9.75
N LYS A 317 -14.01 14.69 -8.93
CA LYS A 317 -12.56 14.52 -8.82
C LYS A 317 -12.20 13.12 -8.30
N LEU A 318 -12.97 12.58 -7.34
CA LEU A 318 -12.78 11.22 -6.86
C LEU A 318 -12.97 10.19 -7.99
N ALA A 319 -14.02 10.32 -8.80
CA ALA A 319 -14.30 9.41 -9.91
C ALA A 319 -13.17 9.42 -10.94
N THR A 320 -12.60 10.59 -11.26
CA THR A 320 -11.43 10.69 -12.14
C THR A 320 -10.22 9.95 -11.58
N VAL A 321 -9.84 10.19 -10.32
CA VAL A 321 -8.68 9.55 -9.69
C VAL A 321 -8.85 8.03 -9.64
N VAL A 322 -10.02 7.56 -9.24
CA VAL A 322 -10.28 6.11 -9.13
C VAL A 322 -10.30 5.46 -10.50
N SER A 323 -10.82 6.12 -11.54
CA SER A 323 -10.82 5.57 -12.90
C SER A 323 -9.41 5.39 -13.43
N LEU A 324 -8.53 6.38 -13.22
CA LEU A 324 -7.11 6.29 -13.61
C LEU A 324 -6.38 5.16 -12.88
N LEU A 325 -6.56 5.05 -11.55
CA LEU A 325 -5.95 3.99 -10.75
C LEU A 325 -6.49 2.60 -11.13
N ASP A 326 -7.79 2.49 -11.39
CA ASP A 326 -8.39 1.22 -11.84
C ASP A 326 -7.83 0.83 -13.21
N GLU A 327 -7.72 1.77 -14.16
CA GLU A 327 -7.14 1.54 -15.47
C GLU A 327 -5.67 1.10 -15.39
N GLN A 328 -4.84 1.82 -14.65
CA GLN A 328 -3.41 1.51 -14.45
C GLN A 328 -3.20 0.12 -13.83
N ALA A 329 -4.09 -0.32 -12.93
CA ALA A 329 -4.04 -1.66 -12.35
C ALA A 329 -4.18 -2.78 -13.40
N GLY A 330 -4.71 -2.48 -14.59
CA GLY A 330 -4.75 -3.39 -15.74
C GLY A 330 -5.46 -4.70 -15.44
N LYS A 331 -4.70 -5.80 -15.36
CA LYS A 331 -5.23 -7.15 -15.09
C LYS A 331 -5.18 -7.56 -13.61
N ASP A 332 -4.62 -6.72 -12.72
CA ASP A 332 -4.59 -7.03 -11.29
C ASP A 332 -5.95 -6.78 -10.64
N ILE A 333 -6.80 -7.80 -10.73
CA ILE A 333 -8.13 -7.80 -10.09
C ILE A 333 -8.00 -7.66 -8.56
N GLY A 334 -6.94 -8.20 -7.94
CA GLY A 334 -6.74 -8.13 -6.49
C GLY A 334 -6.51 -6.69 -6.02
N TYR A 335 -5.65 -5.96 -6.73
CA TYR A 335 -5.45 -4.53 -6.51
C TYR A 335 -6.75 -3.75 -6.68
N ARG A 336 -7.47 -3.97 -7.79
CA ARG A 336 -8.73 -3.26 -8.06
C ARG A 336 -9.78 -3.50 -6.96
N ILE A 337 -9.89 -4.72 -6.44
CA ILE A 337 -10.77 -5.01 -5.30
C ILE A 337 -10.35 -4.20 -4.06
N ARG A 338 -9.05 -4.15 -3.72
CA ARG A 338 -8.55 -3.35 -2.58
C ARG A 338 -8.81 -1.86 -2.79
N LEU A 339 -8.58 -1.36 -4.00
CA LEU A 339 -8.84 0.02 -4.39
C LEU A 339 -10.31 0.39 -4.12
N HIS A 340 -11.25 -0.32 -4.75
CA HIS A 340 -12.69 -0.04 -4.57
C HIS A 340 -13.15 -0.24 -3.12
N ARG A 341 -12.52 -1.15 -2.36
CA ARG A 341 -12.78 -1.33 -0.93
C ARG A 341 -12.42 -0.07 -0.15
N LYS A 342 -11.25 0.52 -0.42
CA LYS A 342 -10.79 1.75 0.23
C LYS A 342 -11.63 2.96 -0.17
N VAL A 343 -12.04 3.04 -1.43
CA VAL A 343 -12.96 4.08 -1.89
C VAL A 343 -14.29 3.99 -1.15
N TRP A 344 -14.87 2.79 -1.05
CA TRP A 344 -16.12 2.60 -0.29
C TRP A 344 -15.97 2.99 1.18
N GLN A 345 -14.89 2.55 1.85
CA GLN A 345 -14.62 2.91 3.25
C GLN A 345 -14.49 4.43 3.44
N GLY A 346 -13.72 5.10 2.58
CA GLY A 346 -13.52 6.55 2.66
C GLY A 346 -14.80 7.32 2.41
N THR A 347 -15.58 6.96 1.38
CA THR A 347 -16.88 7.61 1.13
C THR A 347 -17.85 7.45 2.31
N LYS A 348 -17.87 6.29 2.99
CA LYS A 348 -18.65 6.09 4.21
C LYS A 348 -18.13 6.91 5.39
N GLY A 349 -16.82 6.98 5.59
CA GLY A 349 -16.20 7.82 6.63
C GLY A 349 -16.50 9.30 6.45
N GLY A 350 -16.56 9.77 5.20
CA GLY A 350 -16.92 11.14 4.86
C GLY A 350 -18.42 11.40 4.73
N GLU A 351 -19.27 10.42 5.07
CA GLU A 351 -20.74 10.47 4.92
C GLU A 351 -21.22 10.83 3.52
N LYS A 352 -20.47 10.43 2.49
CA LYS A 352 -20.74 10.70 1.08
C LYS A 352 -21.49 9.55 0.40
N PRO A 353 -22.35 9.85 -0.58
CA PRO A 353 -22.92 8.81 -1.42
C PRO A 353 -21.83 8.20 -2.30
N TYR A 354 -21.99 6.92 -2.62
CA TYR A 354 -21.14 6.26 -3.60
C TYR A 354 -21.67 6.56 -5.00
N SER A 355 -20.86 7.18 -5.86
CA SER A 355 -21.33 7.62 -7.17
C SER A 355 -21.71 6.44 -8.07
N ARG A 356 -22.62 6.68 -9.03
CA ARG A 356 -23.05 5.64 -9.97
C ARG A 356 -21.91 5.10 -10.81
N GLU A 357 -20.96 5.96 -11.18
CA GLU A 357 -19.80 5.60 -11.99
C GLU A 357 -18.85 4.69 -11.21
N LEU A 358 -18.51 5.06 -9.97
CA LEU A 358 -17.72 4.23 -9.06
C LEU A 358 -18.42 2.90 -8.77
N GLY A 359 -19.75 2.92 -8.63
CA GLY A 359 -20.59 1.73 -8.50
C GLY A 359 -20.40 0.75 -9.64
N LYS A 360 -20.46 1.21 -10.90
CA LYS A 360 -20.28 0.37 -12.09
C LYS A 360 -18.87 -0.23 -12.18
N LEU A 361 -17.83 0.55 -11.88
CA LEU A 361 -16.45 0.06 -11.87
C LEU A 361 -16.26 -1.05 -10.83
N ALA A 362 -16.66 -0.77 -9.58
CA ALA A 362 -16.55 -1.74 -8.49
C ALA A 362 -17.37 -3.01 -8.78
N GLU A 363 -18.59 -2.86 -9.29
CA GLU A 363 -19.45 -3.98 -9.69
C GLU A 363 -18.76 -4.87 -10.71
N LYS A 364 -18.19 -4.30 -11.79
CA LYS A 364 -17.49 -5.06 -12.83
C LYS A 364 -16.37 -5.92 -12.24
N VAL A 365 -15.53 -5.33 -11.40
CA VAL A 365 -14.36 -6.02 -10.80
C VAL A 365 -14.82 -7.11 -9.83
N VAL A 366 -15.79 -6.81 -8.97
CA VAL A 366 -16.34 -7.78 -8.00
C VAL A 366 -16.96 -8.98 -8.70
N ARG A 367 -17.74 -8.75 -9.76
CA ARG A 367 -18.32 -9.82 -10.58
C ARG A 367 -17.25 -10.74 -11.16
N SER A 368 -16.25 -10.15 -11.82
CA SER A 368 -15.14 -10.91 -12.40
C SER A 368 -14.39 -11.73 -11.35
N HIS A 369 -14.13 -11.16 -10.17
CA HIS A 369 -13.40 -11.86 -9.11
C HIS A 369 -14.19 -13.02 -8.50
N VAL A 370 -15.43 -12.77 -8.08
CA VAL A 370 -16.26 -13.77 -7.38
C VAL A 370 -16.60 -14.94 -8.32
N GLN A 371 -16.86 -14.67 -9.60
CA GLN A 371 -17.17 -15.70 -10.58
C GLN A 371 -15.94 -16.52 -10.98
N ALA A 372 -14.76 -15.89 -11.08
CA ALA A 372 -13.54 -16.58 -11.50
C ALA A 372 -12.87 -17.38 -10.36
N LYS A 373 -12.98 -16.92 -9.11
CA LYS A 373 -12.17 -17.45 -8.00
C LYS A 373 -12.91 -18.31 -6.98
N ALA A 374 -14.16 -18.72 -7.19
CA ALA A 374 -14.92 -19.63 -6.31
C ALA A 374 -14.46 -19.57 -4.83
N SER A 375 -13.94 -20.67 -4.26
CA SER A 375 -13.46 -20.77 -2.86
C SER A 375 -12.23 -19.93 -2.50
N GLY A 376 -11.50 -19.40 -3.49
CA GLY A 376 -10.35 -18.49 -3.34
C GLY A 376 -10.69 -17.01 -3.54
N SER A 377 -11.97 -16.64 -3.52
CA SER A 377 -12.40 -15.24 -3.55
C SER A 377 -11.89 -14.48 -2.32
N SER A 378 -11.51 -13.21 -2.51
CA SER A 378 -10.99 -12.38 -1.42
C SER A 378 -12.12 -11.86 -0.55
N GLU A 379 -11.91 -11.77 0.75
CA GLU A 379 -12.92 -11.24 1.70
C GLU A 379 -13.42 -9.85 1.30
N ASP A 380 -12.55 -8.98 0.80
CA ASP A 380 -12.94 -7.62 0.39
C ASP A 380 -13.88 -7.60 -0.81
N ALA A 381 -13.79 -8.58 -1.72
CA ALA A 381 -14.73 -8.71 -2.84
C ALA A 381 -16.12 -9.11 -2.34
N LEU A 382 -16.19 -10.00 -1.34
CA LEU A 382 -17.45 -10.42 -0.72
C LEU A 382 -18.10 -9.28 0.07
N ARG A 383 -17.29 -8.50 0.82
CA ARG A 383 -17.75 -7.30 1.53
C ARG A 383 -18.28 -6.26 0.54
N LEU A 384 -17.55 -5.99 -0.55
CA LEU A 384 -18.01 -5.07 -1.60
C LEU A 384 -19.30 -5.56 -2.27
N ALA A 385 -19.43 -6.86 -2.58
CA ALA A 385 -20.67 -7.39 -3.15
C ALA A 385 -21.87 -7.12 -2.23
N SER A 386 -21.70 -7.34 -0.93
CA SER A 386 -22.69 -7.05 0.12
C SER A 386 -23.03 -5.56 0.19
N ASP A 387 -22.01 -4.71 0.27
CA ASP A 387 -22.12 -3.26 0.44
C ASP A 387 -22.77 -2.56 -0.77
N LEU A 388 -22.46 -3.05 -1.98
CA LEU A 388 -23.06 -2.58 -3.23
C LEU A 388 -24.44 -3.22 -3.51
N GLY A 389 -24.86 -4.20 -2.70
CA GLY A 389 -26.15 -4.86 -2.86
C GLY A 389 -26.29 -5.67 -4.15
N LEU A 390 -25.22 -6.33 -4.61
CA LEU A 390 -25.19 -7.09 -5.87
C LEU A 390 -25.96 -8.43 -5.77
N ARG A 391 -27.30 -8.33 -5.73
CA ARG A 391 -28.20 -9.46 -5.38
C ARG A 391 -28.06 -10.68 -6.28
N ASP A 392 -27.65 -10.50 -7.52
CA ASP A 392 -27.48 -11.60 -8.47
C ASP A 392 -26.20 -12.42 -8.18
N LEU A 393 -25.24 -11.87 -7.45
CA LEU A 393 -24.09 -12.61 -6.91
C LEU A 393 -24.44 -13.49 -5.72
N PHE A 394 -25.68 -13.50 -5.25
CA PHE A 394 -26.11 -14.34 -4.12
C PHE A 394 -25.72 -15.82 -4.30
N LYS A 395 -25.96 -16.39 -5.48
CA LYS A 395 -25.67 -17.82 -5.73
C LYS A 395 -24.16 -18.11 -5.71
N PRO A 396 -23.30 -17.38 -6.46
CA PRO A 396 -21.86 -17.53 -6.34
C PRO A 396 -21.34 -17.37 -4.90
N VAL A 397 -21.80 -16.36 -4.16
CA VAL A 397 -21.37 -16.14 -2.76
C VAL A 397 -21.83 -17.29 -1.85
N LEU A 398 -23.02 -17.83 -2.08
CA LEU A 398 -23.51 -19.00 -1.35
C LEU A 398 -22.65 -20.26 -1.63
N GLU A 399 -22.20 -20.47 -2.86
CA GLU A 399 -21.29 -21.58 -3.20
C GLU A 399 -19.96 -21.45 -2.44
N ILE A 400 -19.46 -20.24 -2.24
CA ILE A 400 -18.26 -19.96 -1.44
C ILE A 400 -18.50 -20.28 0.05
N LEU A 401 -19.63 -19.81 0.60
CA LEU A 401 -20.03 -20.09 1.98
C LEU A 401 -20.10 -21.59 2.27
N LEU A 402 -20.64 -22.37 1.33
CA LEU A 402 -20.83 -23.82 1.49
C LEU A 402 -19.60 -24.64 1.08
N SER A 403 -18.56 -24.01 0.54
CA SER A 403 -17.36 -24.73 0.08
C SER A 403 -16.48 -25.13 1.28
N PRO A 404 -16.15 -26.42 1.45
CA PRO A 404 -15.18 -26.85 2.47
C PRO A 404 -13.74 -26.41 2.15
N GLN A 405 -13.47 -25.99 0.92
CA GLN A 405 -12.16 -25.49 0.49
C GLN A 405 -11.94 -24.01 0.84
N ALA A 406 -13.01 -23.28 1.16
CA ALA A 406 -12.89 -21.88 1.58
C ALA A 406 -12.48 -21.80 3.06
N SER A 407 -11.61 -20.84 3.39
CA SER A 407 -11.19 -20.61 4.78
C SER A 407 -12.37 -20.23 5.68
N SER A 408 -12.29 -20.51 6.98
CA SER A 408 -13.36 -20.13 7.92
C SER A 408 -13.64 -18.62 7.93
N GLY A 409 -12.62 -17.78 7.75
CA GLY A 409 -12.78 -16.31 7.63
C GLY A 409 -13.57 -15.91 6.38
N THR A 410 -13.18 -16.44 5.22
CA THR A 410 -13.89 -16.24 3.94
C THR A 410 -15.35 -16.69 4.04
N ARG A 411 -15.61 -17.85 4.66
CA ARG A 411 -16.96 -18.40 4.83
C ARG A 411 -17.81 -17.50 5.74
N LEU A 412 -17.26 -16.94 6.82
CA LEU A 412 -17.98 -15.98 7.67
C LEU A 412 -18.34 -14.69 6.92
N VAL A 413 -17.42 -14.16 6.12
CA VAL A 413 -17.71 -12.98 5.30
C VAL A 413 -18.74 -13.30 4.21
N ALA A 414 -18.68 -14.48 3.60
CA ALA A 414 -19.68 -14.94 2.64
C ALA A 414 -21.07 -15.08 3.29
N LEU A 415 -21.14 -15.55 4.53
CA LEU A 415 -22.39 -15.59 5.32
C LEU A 415 -22.98 -14.19 5.48
N ASP A 416 -22.16 -13.23 5.90
CA ASP A 416 -22.57 -11.84 6.07
C ASP A 416 -22.99 -11.18 4.75
N ALA A 417 -22.37 -11.56 3.64
CA ALA A 417 -22.80 -11.13 2.32
C ALA A 417 -24.13 -11.78 1.92
N CYS A 418 -24.30 -13.09 2.08
CA CYS A 418 -25.54 -13.80 1.74
C CYS A 418 -26.78 -13.23 2.43
N LYS A 419 -26.69 -12.90 3.74
CA LYS A 419 -27.81 -12.31 4.48
C LYS A 419 -28.24 -10.96 3.90
N ASN A 420 -27.29 -10.11 3.50
CA ASN A 420 -27.56 -8.77 2.97
C ASN A 420 -28.02 -8.82 1.50
N LEU A 421 -27.47 -9.75 0.71
CA LEU A 421 -27.83 -9.94 -0.70
C LEU A 421 -29.23 -10.53 -0.87
N SER A 422 -29.61 -11.51 -0.03
CA SER A 422 -30.97 -12.05 -0.03
C SER A 422 -31.32 -12.78 1.27
N GLU A 423 -31.97 -12.06 2.19
CA GLU A 423 -32.50 -12.66 3.42
C GLU A 423 -33.42 -13.86 3.17
N PHE A 424 -34.33 -13.75 2.21
CA PHE A 424 -35.32 -14.78 1.91
C PHE A 424 -34.66 -16.08 1.44
N LYS A 425 -33.70 -15.98 0.50
CA LYS A 425 -32.99 -17.15 -0.03
C LYS A 425 -31.98 -17.71 0.97
N PHE A 426 -31.43 -16.86 1.84
CA PHE A 426 -30.45 -17.30 2.84
C PHE A 426 -31.07 -18.00 4.05
N ALA A 427 -32.26 -17.58 4.50
CA ALA A 427 -32.93 -18.15 5.68
C ALA A 427 -32.99 -19.70 5.74
N PRO A 428 -33.40 -20.44 4.69
CA PRO A 428 -33.38 -21.90 4.72
C PRO A 428 -31.97 -22.50 4.81
N VAL A 429 -30.96 -21.84 4.22
CA VAL A 429 -29.56 -22.27 4.31
C VAL A 429 -29.03 -22.07 5.72
N ALA A 430 -29.27 -20.90 6.32
CA ALA A 430 -28.85 -20.60 7.68
C ALA A 430 -29.41 -21.60 8.69
N ARG A 431 -30.69 -21.98 8.57
CA ARG A 431 -31.30 -23.02 9.41
C ARG A 431 -30.59 -24.37 9.29
N LYS A 432 -30.16 -24.76 8.07
CA LYS A 432 -29.38 -25.99 7.85
C LYS A 432 -27.99 -25.88 8.46
N LEU A 433 -27.29 -24.75 8.27
CA LEU A 433 -25.95 -24.53 8.81
C LEU A 433 -25.93 -24.66 10.34
N VAL A 434 -26.90 -24.08 11.05
CA VAL A 434 -26.95 -24.17 12.51
C VAL A 434 -27.10 -25.63 12.98
N LEU A 435 -27.86 -26.44 12.25
CA LEU A 435 -28.13 -27.86 12.56
C LEU A 435 -27.00 -28.80 12.13
N ASP A 436 -26.10 -28.39 11.25
CA ASP A 436 -25.01 -29.24 10.77
C ASP A 436 -23.84 -29.28 11.77
N HIS A 437 -23.69 -30.41 12.46
CA HIS A 437 -22.64 -30.61 13.44
C HIS A 437 -21.23 -30.72 12.83
N LYS A 438 -21.11 -30.90 11.51
CA LYS A 438 -19.81 -30.93 10.82
C LYS A 438 -19.28 -29.53 10.52
N GLU A 439 -20.12 -28.51 10.60
CA GLU A 439 -19.71 -27.13 10.34
C GLU A 439 -18.99 -26.49 11.54
N PRO A 440 -18.04 -25.56 11.30
CA PRO A 440 -17.33 -24.87 12.36
C PRO A 440 -18.26 -24.14 13.34
N GLU A 441 -17.96 -24.18 14.64
CA GLU A 441 -18.75 -23.51 15.69
C GLU A 441 -18.96 -22.03 15.37
N SER A 442 -17.93 -21.33 14.86
CA SER A 442 -18.01 -19.92 14.49
C SER A 442 -19.07 -19.64 13.41
N LEU A 443 -19.16 -20.49 12.39
CA LEU A 443 -20.12 -20.34 11.30
C LEU A 443 -21.55 -20.62 11.78
N ARG A 444 -21.70 -21.65 12.62
CA ARG A 444 -22.98 -22.01 13.25
C ARG A 444 -23.47 -20.89 14.17
N LEU A 445 -22.57 -20.29 14.98
CA LEU A 445 -22.88 -19.15 15.84
C LEU A 445 -23.31 -17.93 15.05
N ALA A 446 -22.62 -17.61 13.95
CA ALA A 446 -22.97 -16.48 13.10
C ALA A 446 -24.36 -16.65 12.47
N ALA A 447 -24.65 -17.84 11.92
CA ALA A 447 -25.98 -18.17 11.38
C ALA A 447 -27.07 -18.11 12.45
N LEU A 448 -26.78 -18.62 13.65
CA LEU A 448 -27.72 -18.64 14.79
C LEU A 448 -28.03 -17.24 15.32
N SER A 449 -27.02 -16.40 15.50
CA SER A 449 -27.19 -15.00 15.92
C SER A 449 -28.06 -14.23 14.92
N TRP A 450 -27.80 -14.41 13.62
CA TRP A 450 -28.62 -13.80 12.58
C TRP A 450 -30.05 -14.33 12.60
N LEU A 451 -30.28 -15.65 12.73
CA LEU A 451 -31.62 -16.22 12.87
C LEU A 451 -32.36 -15.70 14.11
N GLY A 452 -31.67 -15.51 15.23
CA GLY A 452 -32.23 -14.93 16.46
C GLY A 452 -32.67 -13.48 16.31
N SER A 453 -31.99 -12.71 15.46
CA SER A 453 -32.39 -11.32 15.15
C SER A 453 -33.65 -11.21 14.29
N ARG A 454 -34.12 -12.32 13.70
CA ARG A 454 -35.27 -12.35 12.78
C ARG A 454 -36.57 -12.66 13.52
N LYS A 455 -37.64 -11.98 13.11
CA LYS A 455 -39.01 -12.27 13.57
C LYS A 455 -39.65 -13.39 12.74
N SER A 456 -39.30 -14.65 13.02
CA SER A 456 -39.79 -15.80 12.26
C SER A 456 -40.07 -17.01 13.15
N ARG A 457 -41.30 -17.55 13.09
CA ARG A 457 -41.70 -18.76 13.82
C ARG A 457 -40.87 -19.99 13.43
N GLY A 458 -40.49 -20.08 12.15
CA GLY A 458 -39.64 -21.16 11.65
C GLY A 458 -38.22 -21.09 12.20
N ASP A 459 -37.70 -19.87 12.40
CA ASP A 459 -36.37 -19.65 12.96
C ASP A 459 -36.39 -20.00 14.47
N ALA A 460 -37.39 -19.52 15.21
CA ALA A 460 -37.58 -19.83 16.64
C ALA A 460 -37.65 -21.35 16.93
N LYS A 461 -38.31 -22.13 16.06
CA LYS A 461 -38.38 -23.59 16.21
C LYS A 461 -37.00 -24.26 16.11
N VAL A 462 -36.17 -23.83 15.15
CA VAL A 462 -34.82 -24.36 14.95
C VAL A 462 -33.90 -23.96 16.09
N LEU A 463 -34.00 -22.71 16.56
CA LEU A 463 -33.20 -22.21 17.68
C LEU A 463 -33.44 -23.00 18.98
N ARG A 464 -34.70 -23.28 19.33
CA ARG A 464 -35.04 -24.11 20.49
C ARG A 464 -34.50 -25.54 20.37
N ALA A 465 -34.64 -26.15 19.19
CA ALA A 465 -34.13 -27.50 18.94
C ALA A 465 -32.61 -27.57 19.15
N VAL A 466 -31.87 -26.61 18.61
CA VAL A 466 -30.40 -26.54 18.71
C VAL A 466 -29.94 -26.32 20.15
N LEU A 467 -30.62 -25.44 20.90
CA LEU A 467 -30.35 -25.27 22.33
C LEU A 467 -30.58 -26.57 23.10
N SER A 468 -31.67 -27.29 22.84
CA SER A 468 -31.96 -28.54 23.56
C SER A 468 -31.02 -29.71 23.22
N SER A 469 -30.43 -29.73 22.02
CA SER A 469 -29.63 -30.87 21.53
C SER A 469 -28.11 -30.67 21.59
N SER A 470 -27.62 -29.46 21.91
CA SER A 470 -26.19 -29.16 21.95
C SER A 470 -25.55 -29.50 23.30
N HIS A 471 -24.25 -29.82 23.33
CA HIS A 471 -23.51 -29.99 24.59
C HIS A 471 -23.35 -28.67 25.35
N GLU A 472 -23.14 -28.74 26.68
CA GLU A 472 -23.20 -27.62 27.61
C GLU A 472 -22.37 -26.39 27.19
N ARG A 473 -21.14 -26.59 26.68
CA ARG A 473 -20.28 -25.51 26.21
C ARG A 473 -20.88 -24.76 25.01
N LEU A 474 -21.45 -25.48 24.05
CA LEU A 474 -22.08 -24.93 22.85
C LEU A 474 -23.44 -24.27 23.18
N GLN A 475 -24.20 -24.85 24.13
CA GLN A 475 -25.43 -24.24 24.63
C GLN A 475 -25.19 -22.84 25.19
N ARG A 476 -24.13 -22.65 25.99
CA ARG A 476 -23.76 -21.32 26.52
C ARG A 476 -23.40 -20.33 25.41
N SER A 477 -22.59 -20.75 24.43
CA SER A 477 -22.25 -19.92 23.27
C SER A 477 -23.49 -19.52 22.45
N PHE A 478 -24.40 -20.48 22.20
CA PHE A 478 -25.65 -20.23 21.48
C PHE A 478 -26.63 -19.36 22.26
N ALA A 479 -26.78 -19.57 23.57
CA ALA A 479 -27.61 -18.72 24.42
C ALA A 479 -27.09 -17.28 24.45
N LYS A 480 -25.78 -17.08 24.59
CA LYS A 480 -25.15 -15.75 24.50
C LYS A 480 -25.38 -15.10 23.13
N GLY A 481 -25.27 -15.88 22.05
CA GLY A 481 -25.55 -15.43 20.70
C GLY A 481 -27.00 -14.98 20.50
N LEU A 482 -27.97 -15.68 21.08
CA LEU A 482 -29.39 -15.30 21.01
C LEU A 482 -29.71 -14.06 21.83
N ALA A 483 -29.14 -13.96 23.04
CA ALA A 483 -29.32 -12.81 23.92
C ALA A 483 -28.82 -11.49 23.32
N SER A 484 -27.99 -11.53 22.28
CA SER A 484 -27.52 -10.34 21.55
C SER A 484 -28.61 -9.60 20.75
N SER A 485 -29.81 -10.17 20.63
CA SER A 485 -30.95 -9.57 19.93
C SER A 485 -32.21 -9.65 20.78
N LYS A 486 -33.09 -8.64 20.69
CA LYS A 486 -34.36 -8.61 21.44
C LYS A 486 -35.21 -9.86 21.19
N THR A 487 -35.37 -10.25 19.94
CA THR A 487 -36.13 -11.43 19.52
C THR A 487 -35.47 -12.75 19.93
N GLY A 488 -34.14 -12.81 19.91
CA GLY A 488 -33.41 -13.97 20.40
C GLY A 488 -33.52 -14.12 21.91
N ALA A 489 -33.50 -13.01 22.67
CA ALA A 489 -33.73 -13.02 24.11
C ALA A 489 -35.15 -13.49 24.49
N GLU A 490 -36.17 -13.17 23.69
CA GLU A 490 -37.53 -13.70 23.86
C GLU A 490 -37.65 -15.21 23.53
N THR A 491 -36.66 -15.77 22.83
CA THR A 491 -36.64 -17.19 22.43
C THR A 491 -35.98 -18.07 23.48
N LEU A 492 -35.09 -17.51 24.31
CA LEU A 492 -34.50 -18.14 25.50
C LEU A 492 -35.55 -18.22 26.61
#